data_AF-A0A9C9W304-F1
#
_entry.id   AF-A0A9C9W304-F1
#
_cell.length_a   1.000
_cell.length_b   1.000
_cell.length_c   1.000
_cell.angle_alpha   90.00
_cell.angle_beta   90.00
_cell.angle_gamma   90.00
#
_symmetry.space_group_name_H-M   'P 1'
#
loop_
_entity.id
_entity.type
_entity.pdbx_description
1 polymer ?
#
loop_
_entity_poly.entity_id
_entity_poly.type
_entity_poly.pdbx_seq_one_letter_code
_entity_poly.pdbx_strand_id
1 'polypeptide(L)'
;MSRPAPVRIVGIGSAHGADRVGWQAIDEIGHRGLLQRLPPGVVSLHRCAVPAQLVNLLEGCRLALLLDAVAAEPGALLRLRPGELEAGGTTL
;
A
#
# COMPACT_ATOMS: atom_id res chain seq x y z
N MET A 1 1.87 5.08 25.14
CA MET A 1 2.05 5.03 23.67
C MET A 1 1.09 3.97 23.12
N SER A 2 0.26 4.29 22.14
CA SER A 2 -0.68 3.30 21.56
C SER A 2 0.09 2.28 20.72
N ARG A 3 -0.26 1.00 20.82
CA ARG A 3 0.36 -0.05 20.00
C ARG A 3 0.03 0.20 18.52
N PRO A 4 1.00 0.12 17.59
CA PRO A 4 0.72 0.23 16.17
C PRO A 4 -0.28 -0.83 15.70
N ALA A 5 -1.11 -0.47 14.72
CA ALA A 5 -2.08 -1.40 14.14
C ALA A 5 -1.36 -2.64 13.57
N PRO A 6 -1.83 -3.87 13.86
CA PRO A 6 -1.18 -5.09 13.41
C PRO A 6 -1.25 -5.29 11.89
N VAL A 7 -2.19 -4.65 11.20
CA VAL A 7 -2.31 -4.70 9.74
C VAL A 7 -2.19 -3.29 9.17
N ARG A 8 -1.40 -3.15 8.11
CA ARG A 8 -1.24 -1.89 7.37
C ARG A 8 -1.57 -2.10 5.91
N ILE A 9 -2.32 -1.17 5.33
CA ILE A 9 -2.54 -1.08 3.89
C ILE A 9 -1.81 0.19 3.44
N VAL A 10 -0.85 0.04 2.55
CA VAL A 10 0.06 1.11 2.15
C VAL A 10 -0.06 1.30 0.64
N GLY A 11 -0.55 2.46 0.22
CA GLY A 11 -0.56 2.86 -1.18
C GLY A 11 0.74 3.55 -1.53
N ILE A 12 1.51 2.98 -2.44
CA ILE A 12 2.74 3.55 -2.99
C ILE A 12 2.37 4.34 -4.25
N GLY A 13 3.08 5.45 -4.49
CA GLY A 13 2.93 6.23 -5.71
C GLY A 13 3.18 7.72 -5.51
N SER A 14 2.68 8.51 -6.46
CA SER A 14 2.83 9.97 -6.50
C SER A 14 1.58 10.66 -7.05
N ALA A 15 1.61 11.99 -7.18
CA ALA A 15 0.49 12.75 -7.74
C ALA A 15 0.35 12.64 -9.27
N HIS A 16 1.24 11.92 -9.96
CA HIS A 16 1.37 11.98 -11.41
C HIS A 16 0.85 10.72 -12.11
N GLY A 17 0.17 10.90 -13.24
CA GLY A 17 -0.12 9.80 -14.17
C GLY A 17 -0.78 8.58 -13.51
N ALA A 18 -0.48 7.38 -14.01
CA ALA A 18 -1.01 6.13 -13.46
C ALA A 18 -0.45 5.79 -12.06
N ASP A 19 0.70 6.37 -11.71
CA ASP A 19 1.39 6.17 -10.43
C ASP A 19 0.56 6.61 -9.21
N ARG A 20 -0.44 7.47 -9.42
CA ARG A 20 -1.39 7.88 -8.36
C ARG A 20 -2.31 6.77 -7.86
N VAL A 21 -2.42 5.64 -8.57
CA VAL A 21 -3.46 4.62 -8.30
C VAL A 21 -3.38 4.03 -6.89
N GLY A 22 -2.17 3.83 -6.35
CA GLY A 22 -1.99 3.33 -4.98
C GLY A 22 -2.56 4.30 -3.94
N TRP A 23 -2.34 5.61 -4.12
CA TRP A 23 -2.91 6.65 -3.25
C TRP A 23 -4.42 6.76 -3.41
N GLN A 24 -4.94 6.71 -4.63
CA GLN A 24 -6.38 6.74 -4.89
C GLN A 24 -7.10 5.55 -4.25
N ALA A 25 -6.50 4.37 -4.27
CA ALA A 25 -7.05 3.19 -3.62
C ALA A 25 -7.16 3.39 -2.09
N ILE A 26 -6.13 3.96 -1.46
CA ILE A 26 -6.15 4.29 -0.02
C ILE A 26 -7.29 5.25 0.31
N ASP A 27 -7.45 6.30 -0.48
CA ASP A 27 -8.50 7.30 -0.27
C ASP A 27 -9.88 6.70 -0.39
N GLU A 28 -10.09 5.88 -1.43
CA GLU A 28 -11.38 5.27 -1.69
C GLU A 28 -11.75 4.24 -0.61
N ILE A 29 -10.78 3.45 -0.11
CA ILE A 29 -11.00 2.51 1.01
C ILE A 29 -11.42 3.29 2.26
N GLY A 30 -10.77 4.43 2.53
CA GLY A 30 -11.11 5.30 3.65
C GLY A 30 -12.49 5.93 3.50
N HIS A 31 -12.78 6.50 2.32
CA HIS A 31 -14.03 7.18 2.01
C HIS A 31 -15.25 6.24 2.07
N ARG A 32 -15.11 5.01 1.58
CA ARG A 32 -16.16 3.99 1.65
C ARG A 32 -16.34 3.38 3.04
N GLY A 33 -15.53 3.78 4.03
CA GLY A 33 -15.64 3.29 5.40
C GLY A 33 -15.39 1.80 5.55
N LEU A 34 -14.66 1.17 4.62
CA LEU A 34 -14.47 -0.30 4.63
C LEU A 34 -13.83 -0.78 5.94
N LEU A 35 -12.96 0.02 6.54
CA LEU A 35 -12.31 -0.31 7.81
C LEU A 35 -13.26 -0.26 9.01
N GLN A 36 -14.41 0.42 8.92
CA GLN A 36 -15.41 0.46 10.00
C GLN A 36 -16.07 -0.91 10.24
N ARG A 37 -15.91 -1.84 9.29
CA ARG A 37 -16.38 -3.24 9.39
C ARG A 37 -15.42 -4.12 10.20
N LEU A 38 -14.26 -3.58 10.60
CA LEU A 38 -13.22 -4.28 11.34
C LEU A 38 -13.08 -3.69 12.75
N PRO A 39 -12.54 -4.45 13.73
CA PRO A 39 -12.32 -3.90 15.06
C PRO A 39 -11.41 -2.67 15.02
N PRO A 40 -11.71 -1.60 15.78
CA PRO A 40 -10.91 -0.39 15.79
C PRO A 40 -9.44 -0.67 16.09
N GLY A 41 -8.55 -0.02 15.34
CA GLY A 41 -7.10 -0.14 15.52
C GLY A 41 -6.48 -1.43 14.98
N VAL A 42 -7.24 -2.33 14.35
CA VAL A 42 -6.68 -3.54 13.71
C VAL A 42 -5.99 -3.23 12.38
N VAL A 43 -6.59 -2.34 11.58
CA VAL A 43 -6.09 -1.93 10.26
C VAL A 43 -5.85 -0.43 10.23
N SER A 44 -4.77 0.00 9.59
CA SER A 44 -4.51 1.41 9.27
C SER A 44 -4.15 1.60 7.81
N LEU A 45 -4.51 2.76 7.26
CA LEU A 45 -4.25 3.15 5.88
C LEU A 45 -3.14 4.19 5.83
N HIS A 46 -2.22 4.05 4.89
CA HIS A 46 -1.10 4.97 4.70
C HIS A 46 -0.85 5.21 3.22
N ARG A 47 -0.53 6.46 2.86
CA ARG A 47 0.09 6.77 1.57
C ARG A 47 1.61 6.81 1.77
N CYS A 48 2.35 6.25 0.83
CA CYS A 48 3.80 6.21 0.79
C CYS A 48 4.26 6.90 -0.49
N ALA A 49 5.03 7.97 -0.36
CA ALA A 49 5.50 8.77 -1.49
C ALA A 49 6.90 8.37 -1.96
N VAL A 50 7.71 7.85 -1.04
CA VAL A 50 9.09 7.48 -1.33
C VAL A 50 9.43 6.15 -0.65
N PRO A 51 10.25 5.28 -1.27
CA PRO A 51 10.60 3.98 -0.69
C PRO A 51 11.17 4.05 0.73
N ALA A 52 11.90 5.12 1.07
CA ALA A 52 12.45 5.32 2.41
C ALA A 52 11.38 5.40 3.53
N GLN A 53 10.17 5.85 3.22
CA GLN A 53 9.06 5.87 4.19
C GLN A 53 8.54 4.47 4.48
N LEU A 54 8.68 3.54 3.53
CA LEU A 54 8.11 2.22 3.61
C LEU A 54 8.68 1.43 4.79
N VAL A 55 9.98 1.52 5.07
CA VAL A 55 10.62 0.83 6.20
C VAL A 55 9.93 1.18 7.53
N ASN A 56 9.76 2.47 7.79
CA ASN A 56 9.08 2.96 9.00
C ASN A 56 7.59 2.55 9.01
N LEU A 57 6.95 2.57 7.84
CA LEU A 57 5.57 2.13 7.68
C LEU A 57 5.40 0.61 7.78
N LEU A 58 6.46 -0.19 7.77
CA LEU A 58 6.39 -1.64 7.97
C LEU A 58 6.80 -2.05 9.39
N GLU A 59 7.52 -1.20 10.11
CA GLU A 59 8.01 -1.50 11.45
C GLU A 59 6.87 -1.84 12.44
N GLY A 60 6.98 -3.02 13.06
CA GLY A 60 6.01 -3.49 14.07
C GLY A 60 4.65 -3.93 13.51
N CYS A 61 4.43 -3.93 12.19
CA CYS A 61 3.23 -4.52 11.61
C CYS A 61 3.35 -6.05 11.51
N ARG A 62 2.24 -6.77 11.69
CA ARG A 62 2.17 -8.22 11.50
C ARG A 62 1.89 -8.59 10.05
N LEU A 63 1.18 -7.72 9.33
CA LEU A 63 0.84 -7.88 7.92
C LEU A 63 0.81 -6.51 7.25
N ALA A 64 1.40 -6.43 6.06
CA ALA A 64 1.29 -5.29 5.18
C ALA A 64 0.72 -5.69 3.83
N LEU A 65 -0.23 -4.90 3.32
CA LEU A 65 -0.70 -4.95 1.95
C LEU A 65 -0.17 -3.72 1.22
N LEU A 66 0.65 -3.93 0.21
CA LEU A 66 1.20 -2.85 -0.63
C LEU A 66 0.36 -2.74 -1.90
N LEU A 67 -0.09 -1.53 -2.20
CA LEU A 67 -0.83 -1.20 -3.41
C LEU A 67 0.04 -0.27 -4.24
N ASP A 68 0.43 -0.69 -5.44
CA ASP A 68 1.35 0.06 -6.29
C ASP A 68 0.92 -0.04 -7.76
N ALA A 69 1.29 0.96 -8.55
CA ALA A 69 1.21 0.87 -9.99
C ALA A 69 2.33 -0.04 -10.49
N VAL A 70 2.00 -1.01 -11.35
CA VAL A 70 2.99 -1.90 -11.97
C VAL A 70 2.79 -1.93 -13.47
N ALA A 71 3.88 -2.18 -14.21
CA ALA A 71 3.81 -2.39 -15.65
C ALA A 71 3.11 -3.71 -15.96
N ALA A 72 1.87 -3.63 -16.43
CA ALA A 72 1.03 -4.75 -16.82
C ALA A 72 0.01 -4.26 -17.87
N GLU A 73 -0.84 -5.17 -18.36
CA GLU A 73 -1.99 -4.80 -19.17
C GLU A 73 -2.85 -3.75 -18.44
N PRO A 74 -3.25 -2.64 -19.10
CA PRO A 74 -4.02 -1.58 -18.45
C PRO A 74 -5.29 -2.11 -17.77
N GLY A 75 -5.44 -1.80 -16.48
CA GLY A 75 -6.59 -2.23 -15.67
C GLY A 75 -6.47 -3.65 -15.09
N ALA A 76 -5.40 -4.38 -15.38
CA ALA A 76 -5.11 -5.65 -14.71
C ALA A 76 -4.81 -5.43 -13.22
N LEU A 77 -5.30 -6.35 -12.38
CA LEU A 77 -4.96 -6.41 -10.96
C LEU A 77 -4.09 -7.64 -10.70
N LEU A 78 -2.85 -7.41 -10.31
CA LEU A 78 -1.90 -8.47 -9.99
C LEU A 78 -1.75 -8.61 -8.48
N ARG A 79 -1.77 -9.85 -7.99
CA ARG A 79 -1.43 -10.15 -6.60
C ARG A 79 -0.05 -10.80 -6.57
N LEU A 80 0.92 -10.07 -6.06
CA LEU A 80 2.30 -10.52 -5.93
C LEU A 80 2.62 -10.86 -4.46
N ARG A 81 3.29 -11.99 -4.25
CA ARG A 81 3.90 -12.38 -2.97
C ARG A 81 5.35 -11.87 -2.93
N PRO A 82 5.95 -11.71 -1.74
CA PRO A 82 7.32 -11.22 -1.63
C PRO A 82 8.35 -11.99 -2.47
N GLY A 83 8.22 -13.31 -2.59
CA GLY A 83 9.13 -14.14 -3.41
C GLY A 83 8.87 -14.08 -4.92
N GLU A 84 7.81 -13.40 -5.36
CA GLU A 84 7.48 -13.19 -6.78
C GLU A 84 7.93 -11.79 -7.25
N LEU A 85 8.40 -10.95 -6.33
CA LEU A 85 9.03 -9.67 -6.64
C LEU A 85 10.49 -9.94 -6.98
N GLU A 86 10.81 -9.94 -8.27
CA GLU A 86 12.21 -9.94 -8.72
C GLU A 86 12.85 -8.59 -8.36
N ALA A 87 14.14 -8.61 -7.99
CA ALA A 87 14.94 -7.40 -7.82
C ALA A 87 15.27 -6.79 -9.20
N GLY A 88 14.24 -6.36 -9.94
CA GLY A 88 14.35 -5.81 -11.28
C GLY A 88 14.29 -4.29 -11.27
N GLY A 89 15.40 -3.65 -10.88
CA GLY A 89 15.59 -2.23 -11.17
C GLY A 89 15.89 -2.05 -12.65
N THR A 90 14.87 -1.97 -13.49
CA THR A 90 15.08 -1.46 -14.85
C THR A 90 15.25 0.04 -14.74
N THR A 91 16.50 0.48 -14.86
CA THR A 91 16.88 1.86 -15.18
C THR A 91 16.00 2.32 -16.35
N LEU A 92 15.07 3.24 -16.08
CA LEU A 92 14.50 4.11 -17.11
C LEU A 92 15.47 5.26 -17.36
#